data_AF-A0A073K7S4-F1
#
_entry.id   AF-A0A073K7S4-F1
#
_cell.length_a   1.000
_cell.length_b   1.000
_cell.length_c   1.000
_cell.angle_alpha   90.00
_cell.angle_beta   90.00
_cell.angle_gamma   90.00
#
_symmetry.space_group_name_H-M   'P 1'
#
loop_
_entity.id
_entity.type
_entity.pdbx_description
1 polymer ?
#
loop_
_entity_poly.entity_id
_entity_poly.type
_entity_poly.pdbx_seq_one_letter_code
_entity_poly.pdbx_strand_id
1 'polypeptide(L)'
;MGNLVKSRCEKCGHIFTVIFRQKRLPNRIDKHYFICPKCKEEYVSYYSNRKMRQLQDEISEMYSRFRKCRTEEEAEILDIKLQNKQAEYERIRDELKTKVESE
;
A
#
# COMPACT_ATOMS: atom_id res chain seq x y z
N MET A 1 20.04 -4.08 0.12
CA MET A 1 20.05 -2.84 0.94
C MET A 1 18.60 -2.49 1.23
N GLY A 2 18.13 -2.69 2.46
CA GLY A 2 16.76 -2.28 2.84
C GLY A 2 16.74 -0.77 3.01
N ASN A 3 15.90 -0.06 2.25
CA ASN A 3 15.76 1.39 2.40
C ASN A 3 15.19 1.71 3.79
N LEU A 4 16.00 2.39 4.61
CA LEU A 4 15.58 2.88 5.92
C LEU A 4 14.71 4.14 5.73
N VAL A 5 13.41 3.99 5.95
CA VAL A 5 12.47 5.12 5.87
C VAL A 5 12.56 5.92 7.17
N LYS A 6 12.87 7.22 7.08
CA LYS A 6 12.83 8.15 8.22
C LYS A 6 11.54 8.96 8.17
N SER A 7 10.91 9.15 9.32
CA SER A 7 9.70 9.98 9.44
C SER A 7 9.78 10.89 10.67
N ARG A 8 9.11 12.04 10.58
CA ARG A 8 8.93 12.98 11.69
C ARG A 8 7.57 12.70 12.33
N CYS A 9 7.55 12.47 13.63
CA CYS A 9 6.31 12.37 14.39
C CYS A 9 5.57 13.73 14.37
N GLU A 10 4.33 13.73 13.91
CA GLU A 10 3.49 14.93 13.88
C GLU A 10 3.13 15.43 15.28
N LYS A 11 3.04 14.53 16.27
CA LYS A 11 2.64 14.87 17.64
C LYS A 11 3.77 15.43 18.49
N CYS A 12 5.00 14.90 18.37
CA CYS A 12 6.12 15.29 19.23
C CYS A 12 7.36 15.82 18.48
N GLY A 13 7.30 15.91 17.15
CA GLY A 13 8.38 16.41 16.30
C GLY A 13 9.61 15.51 16.19
N HIS A 14 9.65 14.37 16.90
CA HIS A 14 10.80 13.48 16.90
C HIS A 14 10.99 12.81 15.54
N ILE A 15 12.22 12.84 15.02
CA ILE A 15 12.60 12.15 13.78
C ILE A 15 13.14 10.77 14.15
N PHE A 16 12.58 9.73 13.56
CA PHE A 16 12.95 8.34 13.83
C PHE A 16 12.90 7.49 12.56
N THR A 17 13.60 6.37 12.60
CA THR A 17 13.52 5.34 11.57
C THR A 17 12.21 4.57 11.75
N VAL A 18 11.38 4.52 10.72
CA VAL A 18 10.10 3.84 10.74
C VAL A 18 10.32 2.34 10.78
N ILE A 19 9.81 1.70 11.84
CA ILE A 19 9.73 0.25 11.94
C ILE A 19 8.27 -0.12 11.68
N PHE A 20 8.02 -0.61 10.46
CA PHE A 20 6.69 -1.08 10.08
C PHE A 20 6.32 -2.33 10.88
N ARG A 21 5.08 -2.33 11.36
CA ARG A 21 4.45 -3.42 12.09
C ARG A 21 3.19 -3.82 11.34
N GLN A 22 2.84 -5.10 11.45
CA GLN A 22 1.62 -5.63 10.88
C GLN A 22 0.80 -6.27 12.01
N LYS A 23 -0.50 -5.99 12.01
CA LYS A 23 -1.48 -6.64 12.88
C LYS A 23 -2.64 -7.15 12.04
N ARG A 24 -2.97 -8.43 12.17
CA ARG A 24 -4.18 -8.98 11.57
C ARG A 24 -5.38 -8.61 12.44
N LEU A 25 -6.34 -7.93 11.82
CA LEU A 25 -7.63 -7.55 12.38
C LEU A 25 -8.69 -8.64 12.08
N PRO A 26 -9.87 -8.56 12.71
CA PRO A 26 -11.05 -9.28 12.26
C PRO A 26 -11.33 -9.05 10.76
N ASN A 27 -12.19 -9.86 10.16
CA ASN A 27 -12.55 -9.76 8.73
C ASN A 27 -11.38 -9.97 7.75
N ARG A 28 -10.28 -10.61 8.20
CA ARG A 28 -9.09 -10.94 7.37
C ARG A 28 -8.41 -9.70 6.78
N ILE A 29 -8.47 -8.57 7.51
CA ILE A 29 -7.79 -7.33 7.16
C ILE A 29 -6.45 -7.27 7.90
N ASP A 30 -5.39 -6.86 7.20
CA ASP A 30 -4.06 -6.67 7.75
C ASP A 30 -3.77 -5.16 7.87
N LYS A 31 -3.67 -4.67 9.10
CA LYS A 31 -3.29 -3.29 9.44
C LYS A 31 -1.78 -3.14 9.42
N HIS A 32 -1.28 -2.22 8.61
CA HIS A 32 0.13 -1.86 8.54
C HIS A 32 0.30 -0.51 9.24
N TYR A 33 1.14 -0.46 10.26
CA TYR A 33 1.26 0.69 11.13
C TYR A 33 2.68 0.82 11.67
N PHE A 34 3.00 1.96 12.25
CA PHE A 34 4.25 2.19 12.96
C PHE A 34 3.98 3.03 14.21
N ILE A 35 4.89 2.97 15.17
CA ILE A 35 4.73 3.66 16.44
C ILE A 35 5.91 4.60 16.62
N CYS A 36 5.64 5.85 17.02
CA CYS A 36 6.69 6.76 17.43
C CYS A 36 7.39 6.21 18.68
N PRO A 37 8.73 6.00 18.67
CA PRO A 37 9.42 5.42 19.81
C PRO A 37 9.39 6.33 21.04
N LYS A 38 9.24 7.65 20.84
CA LYS A 38 9.24 8.67 21.90
C LYS A 38 7.87 8.83 22.57
N CYS A 39 6.84 9.24 21.82
CA CYS A 39 5.51 9.53 22.40
C CYS A 39 4.51 8.37 22.30
N LYS A 40 4.91 7.24 21.70
CA LYS A 40 4.08 6.04 21.50
C LYS A 40 2.84 6.25 20.63
N GLU A 41 2.78 7.37 19.91
CA GLU A 41 1.72 7.62 18.93
C GLU A 41 1.75 6.55 17.84
N GLU A 42 0.59 5.93 17.60
CA GLU A 42 0.40 4.94 16.56
C GLU A 42 -0.05 5.62 15.26
N TYR A 43 0.67 5.37 14.18
CA TYR A 43 0.35 5.85 12.85
C TYR A 43 0.00 4.68 11.95
N VAL A 44 -1.20 4.70 11.38
CA VAL A 44 -1.63 3.71 10.41
C VAL A 44 -1.11 4.10 9.03
N SER A 45 -0.36 3.22 8.40
CA SER A 45 0.15 3.43 7.04
C SER A 45 -0.90 3.03 6.01
N TYR A 46 -1.39 1.79 6.06
CA TYR A 46 -2.47 1.31 5.19
C TYR A 46 -3.11 0.04 5.74
N TYR A 47 -4.29 -0.28 5.20
CA TYR A 47 -4.95 -1.57 5.38
C TYR A 47 -4.79 -2.40 4.11
N SER A 48 -4.67 -3.71 4.25
CA SER A 48 -4.65 -4.62 3.10
C SER A 48 -5.46 -5.88 3.38
N ASN A 49 -5.86 -6.56 2.32
CA ASN A 49 -6.48 -7.87 2.40
C ASN A 49 -5.90 -8.78 1.31
N ARG A 50 -6.40 -10.02 1.23
CA ARG A 50 -5.95 -10.97 0.20
C ARG A 50 -6.16 -10.44 -1.22
N LYS A 51 -7.31 -9.81 -1.50
CA LYS A 51 -7.65 -9.28 -2.84
C LYS A 51 -6.70 -8.16 -3.25
N MET A 52 -6.40 -7.25 -2.33
CA MET A 52 -5.48 -6.13 -2.54
C MET A 52 -4.05 -6.60 -2.80
N ARG A 53 -3.59 -7.66 -2.13
CA ARG A 53 -2.29 -8.29 -2.43
C ARG A 53 -2.25 -8.90 -3.83
N GLN A 54 -3.30 -9.62 -4.23
CA GLN A 54 -3.41 -10.17 -5.58
C GLN A 54 -3.35 -9.07 -6.65
N LEU A 55 -4.03 -7.95 -6.43
CA LEU A 55 -3.97 -6.81 -7.35
C LEU A 55 -2.57 -6.18 -7.40
N GLN A 56 -1.85 -6.08 -6.28
CA GLN A 56 -0.45 -5.61 -6.29
C GLN A 56 0.46 -6.54 -7.11
N ASP A 57 0.27 -7.85 -6.98
CA ASP A 57 1.04 -8.84 -7.74
C ASP A 57 0.75 -8.72 -9.24
N GLU A 58 -0.52 -8.60 -9.63
CA GLU A 58 -0.94 -8.38 -11.02
C GLU A 58 -0.37 -7.07 -11.59
N ILE A 59 -0.46 -5.96 -10.84
CA ILE A 59 0.11 -4.66 -11.22
C ILE A 59 1.62 -4.77 -11.42
N SER A 60 2.32 -5.47 -10.51
CA SER A 60 3.77 -5.67 -10.58
C SER A 60 4.19 -6.51 -11.78
N GLU A 61 3.42 -7.55 -12.10
CA GLU A 61 3.60 -8.35 -13.32
C GLU A 61 3.39 -7.49 -14.56
N MET A 62 2.34 -6.66 -14.58
CA MET A 62 2.04 -5.77 -15.69
C MET A 62 3.16 -4.75 -15.95
N TYR A 63 3.72 -4.13 -14.91
CA TYR A 63 4.91 -3.28 -15.06
C TYR A 63 6.10 -4.04 -15.64
N SER A 64 6.28 -5.29 -15.23
CA SER A 64 7.34 -6.15 -15.77
C SER A 64 7.13 -6.50 -17.24
N ARG A 65 5.87 -6.60 -17.69
CA ARG A 65 5.49 -6.79 -19.10
C ARG A 65 5.63 -5.49 -19.90
N PHE A 66 5.25 -4.36 -19.33
CA PHE A 66 5.41 -3.03 -19.94
C PHE A 66 6.87 -2.75 -20.32
N ARG A 67 7.82 -3.09 -19.45
CA ARG A 67 9.27 -3.00 -19.73
C ARG A 67 9.75 -3.88 -20.89
N LYS A 68 8.94 -4.84 -21.35
CA LYS A 68 9.24 -5.78 -22.45
C LYS A 68 8.46 -5.47 -23.73
N CYS A 69 7.56 -4.49 -23.72
CA CYS A 69 6.82 -4.07 -24.91
C CYS A 69 7.77 -3.62 -26.01
N ARG A 70 7.42 -3.97 -27.25
CA ARG A 70 8.22 -3.60 -28.43
C ARG A 70 7.51 -2.60 -29.33
N THR A 71 6.21 -2.42 -29.15
CA THR A 71 5.39 -1.48 -29.92
C THR A 71 4.61 -0.56 -28.98
N GLU A 72 4.23 0.61 -29.50
CA GLU A 72 3.40 1.58 -28.77
C GLU A 72 1.99 1.02 -28.52
N GLU A 73 1.41 0.29 -29.47
CA GLU A 73 0.09 -0.34 -29.34
C GLU A 73 0.04 -1.36 -28.18
N GLU A 74 1.07 -2.20 -28.03
CA GLU A 74 1.17 -3.15 -26.91
C GLU A 74 1.28 -2.42 -25.57
N ALA A 75 2.05 -1.33 -25.55
CA ALA A 75 2.23 -0.50 -24.36
C ALA A 75 0.93 0.20 -23.97
N GLU A 76 0.18 0.74 -24.93
CA GLU A 76 -1.10 1.42 -24.70
C GLU A 76 -2.17 0.47 -24.15
N ILE A 77 -2.30 -0.74 -24.73
CA ILE A 77 -3.22 -1.76 -24.22
C ILE A 77 -2.88 -2.16 -22.79
N LEU A 78 -1.58 -2.29 -22.48
CA LEU A 78 -1.13 -2.61 -21.13
C LEU A 78 -1.34 -1.45 -20.16
N ASP A 79 -1.16 -0.20 -20.60
CA ASP A 79 -1.39 0.99 -19.79
C ASP A 79 -2.88 1.12 -19.40
N ILE A 80 -3.79 0.95 -20.36
CA ILE A 80 -5.24 0.97 -20.08
C ILE A 80 -5.61 -0.10 -19.03
N LYS A 81 -5.08 -1.32 -19.18
CA LYS A 81 -5.32 -2.39 -18.20
C LYS A 81 -4.71 -2.04 -16.84
N LEU A 82 -3.54 -1.40 -16.82
CA LEU A 82 -2.84 -1.01 -15.60
C LEU A 82 -3.63 0.04 -14.84
N GLN A 83 -4.13 1.07 -15.54
CA GLN A 83 -5.00 2.10 -14.97
C GLN A 83 -6.28 1.49 -14.37
N ASN A 84 -6.92 0.55 -15.06
CA ASN A 84 -8.09 -0.15 -14.52
C ASN A 84 -7.78 -0.91 -13.23
N LYS A 85 -6.62 -1.60 -13.17
CA LYS A 85 -6.20 -2.35 -11.98
C LYS A 85 -5.81 -1.43 -10.83
N GLN A 86 -5.17 -0.30 -11.13
CA GLN A 86 -4.86 0.74 -10.14
C GLN A 86 -6.14 1.35 -9.55
N ALA A 87 -7.13 1.67 -10.39
CA ALA A 87 -8.43 2.17 -9.93
C ALA A 87 -9.16 1.13 -9.06
N GLU A 88 -9.08 -0.16 -9.39
CA GLU A 88 -9.63 -1.22 -8.53
C GLU A 88 -8.90 -1.29 -7.19
N TYR A 89 -7.57 -1.22 -7.20
CA TYR A 89 -6.75 -1.22 -6.00
C TYR A 89 -7.08 -0.05 -5.07
N GLU A 90 -7.24 1.16 -5.62
CA GLU A 90 -7.61 2.36 -4.86
C GLU A 90 -9.01 2.24 -4.25
N ARG A 91 -10.00 1.77 -5.01
CA ARG A 91 -11.35 1.51 -4.47
C ARG A 91 -11.32 0.57 -3.28
N ILE A 92 -10.58 -0.55 -3.38
CA ILE A 92 -10.49 -1.53 -2.28
C ILE A 92 -9.76 -0.93 -1.07
N ARG A 93 -8.69 -0.15 -1.29
CA ARG A 93 -7.97 0.53 -0.22
C ARG A 93 -8.91 1.44 0.57
N ASP A 94 -9.71 2.23 -0.13
CA ASP A 94 -10.61 3.20 0.47
C ASP A 94 -11.77 2.48 1.19
N GLU A 95 -12.35 1.44 0.58
CA GLU A 95 -13.34 0.57 1.24
C GLU A 95 -12.82 -0.06 2.53
N LEU A 96 -11.58 -0.55 2.53
CA LEU A 96 -10.95 -1.14 3.72
C LEU A 96 -10.74 -0.10 4.81
N LYS A 97 -10.29 1.10 4.43
CA LYS A 97 -10.11 2.21 5.36
C LYS A 97 -11.45 2.58 6.01
N THR A 98 -12.49 2.79 5.21
CA THR A 98 -13.84 3.10 5.72
C THR A 98 -14.34 2.01 6.65
N LYS A 99 -14.25 0.73 6.27
CA LYS A 99 -14.72 -0.39 7.10
C LYS A 99 -14.06 -0.42 8.47
N VAL A 100 -12.75 -0.18 8.55
CA VAL A 100 -12.02 -0.25 9.83
C VAL A 100 -12.23 1.01 10.67
N GLU A 101 -12.40 2.18 10.04
CA GLU A 101 -12.60 3.45 10.76
C GLU A 101 -14.07 3.71 11.14
N SER A 102 -15.01 2.98 10.55
CA SER A 102 -16.45 3.04 10.88
C SER A 102 -16.89 2.07 11.99
N GLU A 103 -16.02 1.16 12.41
CA GLU A 103 -16.23 0.21 13.53
C GLU A 103 -15.77 0.79 14.86
#